data_AF-A0A6I6MS69-F1
#
_entry.id   AF-A0A6I6MS69-F1
#
_cell.length_a   1.000
_cell.length_b   1.000
_cell.length_c   1.000
_cell.angle_alpha   90.00
_cell.angle_beta   90.00
_cell.angle_gamma   90.00
#
_symmetry.space_group_name_H-M   'P 1'
#
loop_
_entity.id
_entity.type
_entity.pdbx_description
1 polymer ?
#
loop_
_entity_poly.entity_id
_entity_poly.type
_entity_poly.pdbx_seq_one_letter_code
_entity_poly.pdbx_strand_id
1 'polypeptide(L)'
;MRISARADYAVRAALELAAAGSGASLKAEAIAAAQGIPHKFLEGILGDLRRGGLVVSQRGGKGGYRLARPAESIAIADVIRVADGPLVSVRGVRPPELSYCGPAESLLPLWIAVRANVRKILGEVTLAHVAAAKLPDEVMSLAEDPEAWTNP
;
A
#
# COMPACT_ATOMS: atom_id res chain seq x y z
N MET A 1 -9.04 0.07 -11.79
CA MET A 1 -8.42 0.35 -10.47
C MET A 1 -7.46 1.51 -10.66
N ARG A 2 -7.41 2.47 -9.75
CA ARG A 2 -6.45 3.58 -9.77
C ARG A 2 -5.74 3.57 -8.42
N ILE A 3 -4.41 3.59 -8.42
CA ILE A 3 -3.65 3.86 -7.21
C ILE A 3 -3.67 5.38 -6.99
N SER A 4 -4.18 5.82 -5.84
CA SER A 4 -4.16 7.24 -5.50
C SER A 4 -2.75 7.69 -5.14
N ALA A 5 -2.47 8.99 -5.24
CA ALA A 5 -1.23 9.56 -4.74
C ALA A 5 -1.04 9.30 -3.23
N ARG A 6 -2.14 9.22 -2.47
CA ARG A 6 -2.10 8.92 -1.04
C ARG A 6 -1.61 7.50 -0.76
N ALA A 7 -2.12 6.52 -1.50
CA ALA A 7 -1.67 5.13 -1.40
C ALA A 7 -0.19 4.99 -1.78
N ASP A 8 0.23 5.60 -2.89
CA ASP A 8 1.63 5.60 -3.34
C ASP A 8 2.58 6.23 -2.29
N TYR A 9 2.24 7.42 -1.79
CA TYR A 9 3.03 8.09 -0.76
C TYR A 9 3.08 7.32 0.57
N ALA A 10 1.99 6.64 0.95
CA ALA A 10 1.98 5.80 2.14
C ALA A 10 2.94 4.60 2.02
N VAL A 11 2.94 3.94 0.86
CA VAL A 11 3.88 2.83 0.59
C VAL A 11 5.32 3.34 0.60
N ARG A 12 5.62 4.44 -0.10
CA ARG A 12 6.96 5.05 -0.12
C ARG A 12 7.46 5.44 1.27
N ALA A 13 6.62 6.09 2.07
CA ALA A 13 6.95 6.44 3.46
C ALA A 13 7.24 5.20 4.31
N ALA A 14 6.45 4.13 4.15
CA ALA A 14 6.66 2.88 4.87
C ALA A 14 7.94 2.14 4.41
N LEU A 15 8.31 2.23 3.13
CA LEU A 15 9.56 1.70 2.60
C LEU A 15 10.78 2.44 3.14
N GLU A 16 10.71 3.77 3.26
CA GLU A 16 11.77 4.57 3.88
C GLU A 16 12.01 4.13 5.34
N LEU A 17 10.92 3.87 6.08
CA LEU A 17 11.00 3.34 7.44
C LEU A 17 11.54 1.89 7.48
N ALA A 18 11.23 1.07 6.48
CA ALA A 18 11.76 -0.28 6.36
C ALA A 18 13.28 -0.27 6.08
N ALA A 19 13.73 0.62 5.19
CA ALA A 19 15.13 0.78 4.81
C ALA A 19 16.01 1.31 5.96
N ALA A 20 15.45 2.11 6.86
CA ALA A 20 16.14 2.60 8.06
C ALA A 20 16.57 1.48 9.02
N GLY A 21 15.96 0.29 8.93
CA GLY A 21 16.27 -0.87 9.74
C GLY A 21 15.56 -0.88 11.11
N SER A 22 15.64 -2.04 11.77
CA SER A 22 14.93 -2.27 13.03
C SER A 22 15.40 -1.32 14.14
N GLY A 23 14.46 -0.64 14.78
CA GLY A 23 14.72 0.23 15.93
C GLY A 23 15.11 1.67 15.59
N ALA A 24 15.45 1.97 14.34
CA ALA A 24 15.71 3.33 13.88
C ALA A 24 14.39 4.11 13.74
N SER A 25 14.37 5.35 14.23
CA SER A 25 13.25 6.28 14.06
C SER A 25 13.64 7.39 13.10
N LEU A 26 12.79 7.68 12.12
CA LEU A 26 12.98 8.77 11.17
C LEU A 26 12.00 9.91 11.45
N LYS A 27 12.49 11.15 11.33
CA LYS A 27 11.61 12.33 11.40
C LYS A 27 10.76 12.43 10.13
N ALA A 28 9.56 13.00 10.26
CA ALA A 28 8.66 13.18 9.11
C ALA A 28 9.29 14.06 8.02
N GLU A 29 10.08 15.06 8.40
CA GLU A 29 10.83 15.91 7.47
C GLU A 29 11.86 15.12 6.66
N ALA A 30 12.54 14.17 7.29
CA ALA A 30 13.52 13.31 6.62
C ALA A 30 12.84 12.36 5.62
N ILE A 31 11.74 11.73 6.02
CA ILE A 31 10.95 10.85 5.15
C ILE A 31 10.38 11.64 3.95
N ALA A 32 9.84 12.84 4.21
CA ALA A 32 9.29 13.72 3.18
C ALA A 32 10.35 14.09 2.14
N ALA A 33 11.54 14.48 2.59
CA ALA A 33 12.66 14.83 1.71
C ALA A 33 13.15 13.62 0.90
N ALA A 34 13.35 12.47 1.54
CA ALA A 34 13.86 11.26 0.89
C ALA A 34 12.92 10.73 -0.21
N GLN A 35 11.61 10.80 0.03
CA GLN A 35 10.59 10.23 -0.88
C GLN A 35 9.90 11.27 -1.77
N GLY A 36 10.29 12.55 -1.70
CA GLY A 36 9.69 13.64 -2.48
C GLY A 36 8.22 13.88 -2.14
N ILE A 37 7.81 13.68 -0.89
CA ILE A 37 6.42 13.78 -0.45
C ILE A 37 6.16 15.16 0.17
N PRO A 38 5.11 15.90 -0.22
CA PRO A 38 4.75 17.14 0.45
C PRO A 38 4.53 16.91 1.96
N HIS A 39 5.30 17.62 2.79
CA HIS A 39 5.39 17.34 4.23
C HIS A 39 4.03 17.31 4.94
N LYS A 40 3.17 18.31 4.71
CA LYS A 40 1.81 18.35 5.29
C LYS A 40 0.96 17.13 4.92
N PHE A 41 1.15 16.62 3.70
CA PHE A 41 0.41 15.45 3.24
C PHE A 41 0.93 14.17 3.90
N LEU A 42 2.25 14.08 4.07
CA LEU A 42 2.90 13.00 4.79
C LEU A 42 2.48 12.94 6.27
N GLU A 43 2.32 14.07 6.95
CA GLU A 43 1.85 14.08 8.35
C GLU A 43 0.50 13.37 8.52
N GLY A 44 -0.45 13.64 7.61
CA GLY A 44 -1.73 12.95 7.59
C GLY A 44 -1.59 11.46 7.33
N ILE A 45 -0.73 11.07 6.39
CA ILE A 45 -0.45 9.66 6.07
C ILE A 45 0.16 8.94 7.27
N LEU A 46 1.20 9.50 7.91
CA LEU A 46 1.84 8.93 9.08
C LEU A 46 0.87 8.83 10.27
N GLY A 47 -0.06 9.79 10.39
CA GLY A 47 -1.17 9.73 11.33
C GLY A 47 -2.07 8.52 11.10
N ASP A 48 -2.45 8.25 9.85
CA ASP A 48 -3.26 7.09 9.47
C ASP A 48 -2.52 5.78 9.72
N LEU A 49 -1.27 5.68 9.27
CA LEU A 49 -0.43 4.50 9.48
C LEU A 49 -0.24 4.20 10.98
N ARG A 50 -0.14 5.24 11.81
CA ARG A 50 -0.05 5.11 13.27
C ARG A 50 -1.37 4.59 13.85
N ARG A 51 -2.51 5.15 13.44
CA ARG A 51 -3.84 4.68 13.89
C ARG A 51 -4.11 3.25 13.46
N GLY A 52 -3.65 2.86 12.26
CA GLY A 52 -3.72 1.49 11.77
C GLY A 52 -2.66 0.54 12.35
N GLY A 53 -1.83 1.01 13.30
CA GLY A 53 -0.86 0.16 13.99
C GLY A 53 0.31 -0.32 13.11
N LEU A 54 0.57 0.32 11.97
CA LEU A 54 1.68 -0.03 11.08
C LEU A 54 2.97 0.71 11.45
N VAL A 55 2.85 1.89 12.05
CA VAL A 55 3.99 2.66 12.57
C VAL A 55 3.74 3.08 14.01
N VAL A 56 4.82 3.32 14.74
CA VAL A 56 4.78 3.96 16.06
C VAL A 56 5.53 5.28 16.00
N SER A 57 5.07 6.26 16.77
CA SER A 57 5.76 7.54 16.92
C SER A 57 6.40 7.66 18.30
N GLN A 58 7.61 8.20 18.33
CA GLN A 58 8.36 8.49 19.54
C GLN A 58 8.58 10.01 19.66
N ARG A 59 8.39 10.56 20.85
CA ARG A 59 8.64 11.98 21.15
C ARG A 59 10.10 12.19 21.61
N GLY A 60 10.59 13.43 21.51
CA GLY A 60 11.90 13.85 22.00
C GLY A 60 12.93 14.11 20.88
N GLY A 61 14.15 14.50 21.24
CA GLY A 61 15.20 14.89 20.29
C GLY A 61 15.66 13.79 19.33
N LYS A 62 15.53 12.51 19.74
CA LYS A 62 15.72 11.30 18.91
C LYS A 62 14.38 10.66 18.47
N GLY A 63 13.29 11.43 18.56
CA GLY A 63 11.95 11.00 18.18
C GLY A 63 11.77 10.88 16.67
N GLY A 64 10.58 10.44 16.27
CA GLY A 64 10.26 10.17 14.86
C GLY A 64 9.26 9.03 14.74
N TYR A 65 9.18 8.46 13.56
CA TYR A 65 8.37 7.30 13.21
C TYR A 65 9.26 6.10 12.94
N ARG A 66 8.77 4.92 13.28
CA ARG A 66 9.36 3.63 12.91
C ARG A 66 8.26 2.61 12.67
N LEU A 67 8.56 1.53 11.96
CA LEU A 67 7.61 0.42 11.81
C LEU A 67 7.23 -0.17 13.17
N ALA A 68 5.96 -0.53 13.33
CA ALA A 68 5.44 -1.13 14.56
C ALA A 68 5.81 -2.62 14.70
N ARG A 69 6.16 -3.26 13.58
CA ARG A 69 6.52 -4.67 13.45
C ARG A 69 7.50 -4.86 12.27
N PRO A 70 8.19 -6.02 12.15
CA PRO A 70 9.15 -6.26 11.08
C PRO A 70 8.56 -6.06 9.68
N ALA A 71 9.35 -5.58 8.73
CA ALA A 71 8.92 -5.25 7.37
C ALA A 71 8.37 -6.48 6.61
N GLU A 72 8.87 -7.67 6.95
CA GLU A 72 8.45 -8.97 6.43
C GLU A 72 7.01 -9.33 6.85
N SER A 73 6.51 -8.71 7.91
CA SER A 73 5.15 -8.94 8.41
C SER A 73 4.13 -7.91 7.92
N ILE A 74 4.56 -6.89 7.17
CA ILE A 74 3.71 -5.80 6.69
C ILE A 74 3.50 -5.95 5.18
N ALA A 75 2.29 -6.38 4.79
CA ALA A 75 1.90 -6.45 3.40
C ALA A 75 1.65 -5.06 2.81
N ILE A 76 1.94 -4.87 1.51
CA ILE A 76 1.64 -3.64 0.77
C ILE A 76 0.14 -3.34 0.81
N ALA A 77 -0.69 -4.38 0.73
CA ALA A 77 -2.14 -4.27 0.85
C ALA A 77 -2.60 -3.67 2.19
N ASP A 78 -1.88 -3.89 3.28
CA ASP A 78 -2.23 -3.34 4.60
C ASP A 78 -1.93 -1.83 4.65
N VAL A 79 -0.78 -1.42 4.11
CA VAL A 79 -0.38 -0.01 4.02
C VAL A 79 -1.41 0.78 3.20
N ILE A 80 -1.76 0.27 2.02
CA ILE A 80 -2.76 0.89 1.14
C ILE A 80 -4.12 0.92 1.84
N ARG A 81 -4.54 -0.18 2.49
CA ARG A 81 -5.82 -0.23 3.17
C ARG A 81 -5.97 0.78 4.30
N VAL A 82 -4.90 0.97 5.07
CA VAL A 82 -4.88 1.94 6.18
C VAL A 82 -4.89 3.38 5.67
N ALA A 83 -4.15 3.67 4.59
CA ALA A 83 -4.01 5.03 4.08
C ALA A 83 -5.15 5.49 3.16
N ASP A 84 -5.72 4.58 2.37
CA ASP A 84 -6.62 4.92 1.25
C ASP A 84 -7.90 4.07 1.20
N GLY A 85 -8.07 3.12 2.12
CA GLY A 85 -9.28 2.31 2.23
C GLY A 85 -9.29 1.08 1.29
N PRO A 86 -10.46 0.64 0.79
CA PRO A 86 -10.56 -0.61 0.05
C PRO A 86 -9.70 -0.65 -1.22
N LEU A 87 -8.93 -1.73 -1.42
CA LEU A 87 -8.05 -1.91 -2.59
C LEU A 87 -8.78 -1.83 -3.94
N VAL A 88 -10.04 -2.27 -3.96
CA VAL A 88 -10.89 -2.24 -5.15
C VAL A 88 -12.28 -1.77 -4.73
N SER A 89 -12.74 -0.73 -5.42
CA SER A 89 -14.11 -0.23 -5.38
C SER A 89 -14.60 -0.04 -6.82
N VAL A 90 -15.91 -0.17 -7.03
CA VAL A 90 -16.58 0.09 -8.30
C VAL A 90 -17.54 1.25 -8.05
N ARG A 91 -17.33 2.38 -8.71
CA ARG A 91 -18.10 3.63 -8.47
C ARG A 91 -18.10 4.07 -7.00
N GLY A 92 -16.97 3.86 -6.30
CA GLY A 92 -16.85 4.17 -4.87
C GLY A 92 -17.52 3.17 -3.94
N VAL A 93 -18.21 2.15 -4.47
CA VAL A 93 -18.91 1.12 -3.70
C VAL A 93 -18.08 -0.16 -3.66
N ARG A 94 -18.13 -0.89 -2.54
CA ARG A 94 -17.41 -2.18 -2.42
C ARG A 94 -18.13 -3.23 -3.26
N PRO A 95 -17.42 -4.14 -3.95
CA PRO A 95 -18.08 -5.14 -4.80
C PRO A 95 -19.25 -5.90 -4.13
N PRO A 96 -19.18 -6.37 -2.87
CA PRO A 96 -20.29 -7.06 -2.22
C PRO A 96 -21.57 -6.22 -1.99
N GLU A 97 -21.48 -4.90 -2.11
CA GLU A 97 -22.60 -3.95 -1.94
C GLU A 97 -23.22 -3.57 -3.29
N LEU A 98 -22.68 -4.08 -4.40
CA LEU A 98 -23.23 -3.84 -5.74
C LEU A 98 -24.37 -4.81 -6.01
N SER A 99 -25.38 -4.31 -6.73
CA SER A 99 -26.43 -5.12 -7.33
C SER A 99 -26.52 -4.80 -8.83
N TYR A 100 -26.75 -5.85 -9.61
CA TYR A 100 -26.92 -5.81 -11.06
C TYR A 100 -28.13 -6.67 -11.43
N CYS A 101 -28.74 -6.40 -12.57
CA CYS A 101 -29.90 -7.14 -13.07
C CYS A 101 -29.77 -7.46 -14.56
N GLY A 102 -30.45 -8.52 -15.00
CA GLY A 102 -30.49 -8.90 -16.40
C GLY A 102 -29.11 -9.29 -16.94
N PRO A 103 -28.73 -8.87 -18.16
CA PRO A 103 -27.44 -9.23 -18.76
C PRO A 103 -26.20 -8.84 -17.94
N ALA A 104 -26.34 -7.94 -16.96
CA ALA A 104 -25.25 -7.45 -16.12
C ALA A 104 -25.03 -8.27 -14.84
N GLU A 105 -25.86 -9.28 -14.53
CA GLU A 105 -25.77 -10.07 -13.28
C GLU A 105 -24.38 -10.69 -13.05
N SER A 106 -23.72 -11.14 -14.13
CA SER A 106 -22.37 -11.70 -14.07
C SER A 106 -21.27 -10.68 -13.76
N LEU A 107 -21.56 -9.37 -13.75
CA LEU A 107 -20.58 -8.36 -13.37
C LEU A 107 -20.20 -8.43 -11.90
N LEU A 108 -21.13 -8.77 -11.00
CA LEU A 108 -20.83 -8.90 -9.57
C LEU A 108 -19.74 -9.95 -9.29
N PRO A 109 -19.89 -11.22 -9.70
CA PRO A 109 -18.84 -12.22 -9.48
C PRO A 109 -17.53 -11.86 -10.20
N LEU A 110 -17.60 -11.25 -11.38
CA LEU A 110 -16.41 -10.75 -12.08
C LEU A 110 -15.65 -9.70 -11.25
N TRP A 111 -16.34 -8.68 -10.70
CA TRP A 111 -15.69 -7.66 -9.86
C TRP A 111 -15.15 -8.23 -8.55
N ILE A 112 -15.81 -9.25 -7.98
CA ILE A 112 -15.30 -9.97 -6.82
C ILE A 112 -14.01 -10.72 -7.18
N ALA A 113 -13.96 -11.39 -8.33
CA ALA A 113 -12.77 -12.08 -8.82
C ALA A 113 -11.61 -11.12 -9.07
N VAL A 114 -11.86 -9.96 -9.70
CA VAL A 114 -10.86 -8.90 -9.87
C VAL A 114 -10.33 -8.43 -8.51
N ARG A 115 -11.21 -8.18 -7.53
CA ARG A 115 -10.82 -7.80 -6.17
C ARG A 115 -10.02 -8.89 -5.45
N ALA A 116 -10.31 -10.17 -5.71
CA ALA A 116 -9.56 -11.29 -5.14
C ALA A 116 -8.13 -11.33 -5.67
N ASN A 117 -7.93 -11.19 -6.99
CA ASN A 117 -6.62 -11.15 -7.62
C ASN A 117 -5.76 -9.99 -7.11
N VAL A 118 -6.32 -8.77 -7.05
CA VAL A 118 -5.61 -7.60 -6.50
C VAL A 118 -5.19 -7.83 -5.05
N ARG A 119 -6.08 -8.42 -4.23
CA ARG A 119 -5.76 -8.74 -2.83
C ARG A 119 -4.65 -9.79 -2.74
N LYS A 120 -4.66 -10.81 -3.60
CA LYS A 120 -3.64 -11.86 -3.60
C LYS A 120 -2.26 -11.25 -3.82
N ILE A 121 -2.07 -10.55 -4.94
CA ILE A 121 -0.78 -9.93 -5.31
C ILE A 121 -0.29 -8.97 -4.21
N LEU A 122 -1.11 -7.99 -3.83
CA LEU A 122 -0.68 -6.98 -2.85
C LEU A 122 -0.60 -7.52 -1.41
N GLY A 123 -1.24 -8.67 -1.13
CA GLY A 123 -1.22 -9.35 0.16
C GLY A 123 0.01 -10.21 0.37
N GLU A 124 0.56 -10.78 -0.72
CA GLU A 124 1.78 -11.61 -0.71
C GLU A 124 3.06 -10.75 -0.76
N VAL A 125 2.99 -9.55 -1.34
CA VAL A 125 4.12 -8.61 -1.35
C VAL A 125 4.19 -7.85 -0.03
N THR A 126 5.36 -7.89 0.62
CA THR A 126 5.65 -7.20 1.88
C THR A 126 6.55 -5.99 1.66
N LEU A 127 6.68 -5.11 2.67
CA LEU A 127 7.66 -4.02 2.63
C LEU A 127 9.08 -4.56 2.44
N ALA A 128 9.41 -5.71 3.04
CA ALA A 128 10.73 -6.33 2.90
C ALA A 128 11.02 -6.78 1.47
N HIS A 129 10.03 -7.40 0.79
CA HIS A 129 10.18 -7.80 -0.62
C HIS A 129 10.55 -6.61 -1.51
N VAL A 130 9.82 -5.49 -1.35
CA VAL A 130 10.05 -4.29 -2.16
C VAL A 130 11.36 -3.60 -1.77
N ALA A 131 11.64 -3.42 -0.48
CA ALA A 131 12.86 -2.77 0.00
C ALA A 131 14.13 -3.53 -0.40
N ALA A 132 14.07 -4.86 -0.49
CA ALA A 132 15.18 -5.70 -0.93
C ALA A 132 15.29 -5.84 -2.46
N ALA A 133 14.40 -5.21 -3.24
CA ALA A 133 14.26 -5.42 -4.69
C ALA A 133 14.11 -6.90 -5.07
N LYS A 134 13.37 -7.67 -4.25
CA LYS A 134 13.12 -9.11 -4.42
C LYS A 134 11.62 -9.37 -4.32
N LEU A 135 10.93 -9.16 -5.42
CA LEU A 135 9.51 -9.47 -5.53
C LEU A 135 9.30 -10.99 -5.70
N PRO A 136 8.17 -11.55 -5.24
CA PRO A 136 7.83 -12.95 -5.50
C PRO A 136 7.78 -13.26 -7.00
N ASP A 137 8.14 -14.50 -7.39
CA ASP A 137 8.23 -14.93 -8.79
C ASP A 137 6.93 -14.74 -9.57
N GLU A 138 5.77 -14.96 -8.94
CA GLU A 138 4.46 -14.74 -9.57
C GLU A 138 4.28 -13.26 -9.97
N VAL A 139 4.77 -12.32 -9.15
CA VAL A 139 4.69 -10.88 -9.43
C VAL A 139 5.68 -10.48 -10.51
N MET A 140 6.89 -11.05 -10.50
CA MET A 140 7.89 -10.81 -11.55
C MET A 140 7.41 -11.34 -12.89
N SER A 141 6.81 -12.53 -12.93
CA SER A 141 6.26 -13.11 -14.16
C SER A 141 5.17 -12.23 -14.77
N LEU A 142 4.28 -11.66 -13.95
CA LEU A 142 3.27 -10.70 -14.40
C LEU A 142 3.88 -9.38 -14.89
N ALA A 143 4.99 -8.94 -14.30
CA ALA A 143 5.69 -7.74 -14.72
C ALA A 143 6.56 -7.95 -15.97
N GLU A 144 6.91 -9.18 -16.33
CA GLU A 144 7.65 -9.53 -17.54
C GLU A 144 6.75 -9.73 -18.76
N ASP A 145 5.43 -9.85 -18.56
CA ASP A 145 4.45 -9.92 -19.64
C ASP A 145 4.49 -8.63 -20.48
N PRO A 146 4.86 -8.70 -21.77
CA PRO A 146 4.90 -7.52 -22.64
C PRO A 146 3.54 -6.82 -22.76
N GLU A 147 2.44 -7.57 -22.71
CA GLU A 147 1.09 -6.99 -22.79
C GLU A 147 0.77 -6.09 -21.59
N ALA A 148 1.42 -6.31 -20.44
CA ALA A 148 1.24 -5.49 -19.23
C ALA A 148 1.85 -4.09 -19.35
N TRP A 149 2.83 -3.89 -20.24
CA TRP A 149 3.49 -2.60 -20.46
C TRP A 149 2.88 -1.79 -21.61
N THR A 150 2.15 -2.44 -22.50
CA THR A 150 1.44 -1.79 -23.60
C THR A 150 0.03 -1.44 -23.16
N ASN A 151 -0.27 -0.16 -23.05
CA ASN A 151 -1.66 0.27 -22.93
C ASN A 151 -2.35 0.09 -24.30
N PRO A 152 -3.50 -0.61 -24.40
CA PRO A 152 -4.26 -0.65 -25.64
C PRO A 152 -4.77 0.74 -26.05
#